data_AF-A0A453M0U9-F1
#
_entry.id   AF-A0A453M0U9-F1
#
_cell.length_a   1.000
_cell.length_b   1.000
_cell.length_c   1.000
_cell.angle_alpha   90.00
_cell.angle_beta   90.00
_cell.angle_gamma   90.00
#
_symmetry.space_group_name_H-M   'P 1'
#
loop_
_entity.id
_entity.type
_entity.pdbx_description
1 polymer ?
#
loop_
_entity_poly.entity_id
_entity_poly.type
_entity_poly.pdbx_seq_one_letter_code
_entity_poly.pdbx_strand_id
1 'polypeptide(L)'
;RCTGYRPIIDACKSFATDVDLEDLGLNSFWKKGIDHADVGKLPGYSSGAVCTFPEFLKAEIEGQTNGVSAATYDGWCRPKSIQELRNLFDSNWFDENSVKIVASNTGAGVYKDQDLYEKYIDIKGIPELSVINRSNKGVEIGAAVSISKAIEVFSDGTPVFRKIAGHLSKVASPFIRNTATIGGNVIMSQRLPFASDIVTVLLAVGSTVTIQTASKMLCLTLEEFLEQPPCDAKTILLTIFVPDWGSDSVIFETSRAAPRPFGNAVSYVNSAFLARTSGDAASGELLIEDICLAFGAYGVDHATRARKVEEFLKGKPASAPVILEAVQLLKDVISPSEGTTHPEYRVSLAVSFLFSFLSSLSSNLNEPAKSIAPNGSCAKSSPEKHDEVASDGLPIRSRQELVFNDEYEPVGKPITKAGAELQASGILLNSYFSI
;
A
#
# COMPACT_ATOMS: atom_id res chain seq x y z
N ARG A 1 2.65 0.92 22.52
CA ARG A 1 3.30 0.00 23.48
C ARG A 1 2.58 -0.10 24.82
N CYS A 2 1.86 0.94 25.29
CA CYS A 2 1.20 0.93 26.61
C CYS A 2 -0.32 0.71 26.54
N THR A 3 -1.03 1.45 25.68
CA THR A 3 -2.50 1.54 25.74
C THR A 3 -3.25 0.40 25.05
N GLY A 4 -2.56 -0.45 24.28
CA GLY A 4 -3.21 -1.45 23.44
C GLY A 4 -4.15 -0.87 22.37
N TYR A 5 -4.01 0.42 22.03
CA TYR A 5 -4.78 1.18 21.04
C TYR A 5 -6.27 1.42 21.35
N ARG A 6 -6.97 0.53 22.07
CA ARG A 6 -8.40 0.65 22.40
C ARG A 6 -8.84 2.07 22.82
N PRO A 7 -8.29 2.69 23.89
CA PRO A 7 -8.77 3.99 24.35
C PRO A 7 -8.47 5.14 23.37
N ILE A 8 -7.52 4.96 22.45
CA ILE A 8 -7.23 5.95 21.40
C ILE A 8 -8.32 5.86 20.32
N ILE A 9 -8.71 4.64 19.94
CA ILE A 9 -9.78 4.40 18.97
C ILE A 9 -11.12 4.93 19.50
N ASP A 10 -11.41 4.73 20.78
CA ASP A 10 -12.65 5.23 21.40
C ASP A 10 -12.74 6.76 21.34
N ALA A 11 -11.62 7.46 21.53
CA ALA A 11 -11.56 8.91 21.33
C ALA A 11 -11.67 9.31 19.84
N CYS A 12 -11.13 8.54 18.90
CA CYS A 12 -11.29 8.83 17.47
C CYS A 12 -12.73 8.63 17.00
N LYS A 13 -13.41 7.59 17.50
CA LYS A 13 -14.81 7.29 17.19
C LYS A 13 -15.76 8.42 17.59
N SER A 14 -15.43 9.23 18.60
CA SER A 14 -16.27 10.38 18.98
C SER A 14 -16.30 11.50 17.93
N PHE A 15 -15.43 11.45 16.92
CA PHE A 15 -15.43 12.35 15.78
C PHE A 15 -16.14 11.76 14.53
N ALA A 16 -16.59 10.51 14.59
CA ALA A 16 -17.26 9.83 13.49
C ALA A 16 -18.78 10.00 13.57
N THR A 17 -19.45 9.94 12.42
CA THR A 17 -20.91 10.14 12.31
C THR A 17 -21.71 8.84 12.36
N ASP A 18 -21.03 7.70 12.22
CA ASP A 18 -21.57 6.37 11.92
C ASP A 18 -21.18 5.30 12.96
N VAL A 19 -20.96 5.70 14.21
CA VAL A 19 -20.56 4.80 15.30
C VAL A 19 -21.68 4.60 16.30
N ASP A 20 -21.94 3.33 16.65
CA ASP A 20 -22.82 2.98 17.76
C ASP A 20 -22.23 3.53 19.07
N LEU A 21 -23.00 4.37 19.79
CA LEU A 21 -22.52 5.04 21.00
C LEU A 21 -22.13 4.06 22.10
N GLU A 22 -22.64 2.82 22.10
CA GLU A 22 -22.24 1.77 23.03
C GLU A 22 -20.78 1.31 22.83
N ASP A 23 -20.23 1.53 21.63
CA ASP A 23 -18.84 1.22 21.28
C ASP A 23 -17.86 2.35 21.62
N LEU A 24 -18.37 3.52 22.02
CA LEU A 24 -17.56 4.60 22.57
C LEU A 24 -17.22 4.23 24.01
N GLY A 25 -16.21 3.39 24.19
CA GLY A 25 -15.47 3.23 25.43
C GLY A 25 -14.74 4.50 25.88
N LEU A 26 -15.26 5.68 25.50
CA LEU A 26 -15.01 6.94 26.18
C LEU A 26 -15.13 6.64 27.67
N ASN A 27 -14.26 7.24 28.46
CA ASN A 27 -14.21 7.11 29.91
C ASN A 27 -15.46 7.71 30.60
N SER A 28 -16.67 7.53 30.06
CA SER A 28 -17.94 7.58 30.77
C SER A 28 -18.13 6.24 31.46
N PHE A 29 -17.56 6.18 32.66
CA PHE A 29 -17.62 5.09 33.61
C PHE A 29 -19.07 4.68 33.91
N TRP A 30 -19.50 3.55 33.37
CA TRP A 30 -20.88 3.07 33.50
C TRP A 30 -21.13 2.54 34.90
N LYS A 31 -21.85 3.29 35.73
CA LYS A 31 -22.52 2.72 36.91
C LYS A 31 -23.62 1.80 36.37
N LYS A 32 -23.67 0.54 36.81
CA LYS A 32 -24.69 -0.43 36.41
C LYS A 32 -26.09 0.20 36.56
N GLY A 33 -26.82 0.40 35.44
CA GLY A 33 -28.19 0.93 35.43
C GLY A 33 -28.40 2.38 34.93
N ILE A 34 -27.42 3.00 34.26
CA ILE A 34 -27.60 4.30 33.59
C ILE A 34 -27.40 4.12 32.08
N ASP A 35 -28.45 4.38 31.30
CA ASP A 35 -28.44 4.32 29.85
C ASP A 35 -27.88 5.63 29.26
N HIS A 36 -26.85 5.49 28.43
CA HIS A 36 -26.25 6.48 27.51
C HIS A 36 -25.20 7.48 28.05
N ALA A 37 -24.18 7.73 27.21
CA ALA A 37 -23.10 8.68 27.44
C ALA A 37 -23.61 10.11 27.18
N ASP A 38 -23.32 11.04 28.10
CA ASP A 38 -23.69 12.46 27.94
C ASP A 38 -22.68 13.16 27.00
N VAL A 39 -22.96 13.10 25.70
CA VAL A 39 -22.20 13.76 24.62
C VAL A 39 -22.06 15.26 24.87
N GLY A 40 -22.98 15.88 25.63
CA GLY A 40 -22.93 17.29 26.00
C GLY A 40 -21.71 17.68 26.85
N LYS A 41 -20.96 16.72 27.39
CA LYS A 41 -19.73 16.96 28.16
C LYS A 41 -18.46 17.04 27.30
N LEU A 42 -18.51 16.63 26.03
CA LEU A 42 -17.38 16.79 25.11
C LEU A 42 -17.42 18.19 24.48
N PRO A 43 -16.28 18.90 24.42
CA PRO A 43 -16.23 20.16 23.69
C PRO A 43 -16.54 19.91 22.21
N GLY A 44 -17.47 20.69 21.66
CA GLY A 44 -17.80 20.62 20.24
C GLY A 44 -16.61 20.98 19.36
N TYR A 45 -16.39 20.23 18.28
CA TYR A 45 -15.39 20.58 17.27
C TYR A 45 -15.89 21.76 16.43
N SER A 46 -15.12 22.84 16.39
CA SER A 46 -15.39 24.00 15.52
C SER A 46 -14.35 24.06 14.41
N SER A 47 -14.76 23.76 13.17
CA SER A 47 -13.82 23.70 12.03
C SER A 47 -13.18 25.05 11.69
N GLY A 48 -13.76 26.17 12.13
CA GLY A 48 -13.24 27.52 11.91
C GLY A 48 -12.24 28.01 12.96
N ALA A 49 -12.03 27.26 14.05
CA ALA A 49 -11.16 27.68 15.16
C ALA A 49 -9.67 27.33 14.95
N VAL A 50 -9.35 26.45 13.98
CA VAL A 50 -7.99 25.91 13.80
C VAL A 50 -7.44 26.22 12.42
N CYS A 51 -6.32 26.96 12.41
CA CYS A 51 -5.32 27.11 11.35
C CYS A 51 -5.81 27.55 9.96
N THR A 52 -5.73 28.86 9.70
CA THR A 52 -5.66 29.38 8.33
C THR A 52 -4.28 29.08 7.76
N PHE A 53 -4.22 28.61 6.50
CA PHE A 53 -2.95 28.48 5.79
C PHE A 53 -2.21 29.84 5.79
N PRO A 54 -0.94 29.91 6.24
CA PRO A 54 -0.26 31.18 6.44
C PRO A 54 -0.23 32.04 5.16
N GLU A 55 -0.68 33.30 5.25
CA GLU A 55 -0.81 34.15 4.05
C GLU A 55 0.52 34.41 3.33
N PHE A 56 1.63 34.50 4.07
CA PHE A 56 2.95 34.67 3.47
C PHE A 56 3.36 33.49 2.57
N LEU A 57 2.92 32.26 2.89
CA LEU A 57 3.16 31.09 2.04
C LEU A 57 2.30 31.11 0.79
N LYS A 58 1.08 31.68 0.84
CA LYS A 58 0.24 31.82 -0.37
C LYS A 58 0.91 32.75 -1.38
N ALA A 59 1.36 33.91 -0.90
CA ALA A 59 2.10 34.88 -1.72
C ALA A 59 3.38 34.28 -2.31
N GLU A 60 4.10 33.44 -1.55
CA GLU A 60 5.31 32.76 -2.03
C GLU A 60 4.98 31.72 -3.12
N ILE A 61 3.94 30.92 -2.94
CA ILE A 61 3.49 29.94 -3.94
C ILE A 61 3.11 30.64 -5.25
N GLU A 62 2.32 31.72 -5.16
CA GLU A 62 1.93 32.53 -6.31
C GLU A 62 3.14 33.14 -7.03
N GLY A 63 4.14 33.61 -6.26
CA GLY A 63 5.40 34.14 -6.79
C GLY A 63 6.31 33.11 -7.45
N GLN A 64 6.34 31.87 -6.94
CA GLN A 64 7.17 30.79 -7.50
C GLN A 64 6.67 30.28 -8.86
N THR A 65 5.38 30.43 -9.15
CA THR A 65 4.79 30.20 -10.49
C THR A 65 5.39 31.09 -11.58
N ASN A 66 6.05 32.19 -11.22
CA ASN A 66 6.63 33.18 -12.14
C ASN A 66 8.14 32.99 -12.44
N GLY A 67 8.67 31.76 -12.36
CA GLY A 67 9.93 31.41 -13.04
C GLY A 67 11.23 31.83 -12.35
N VAL A 68 11.33 31.70 -11.03
CA VAL A 68 12.64 31.81 -10.33
C VAL A 68 13.50 30.57 -10.66
N SER A 69 14.80 30.73 -10.95
CA SER A 69 15.72 29.62 -11.23
C SER A 69 15.83 28.59 -10.09
N ALA A 70 16.38 27.40 -10.40
CA ALA A 70 16.62 26.33 -9.44
C ALA A 70 17.33 26.86 -8.18
N ALA A 71 16.70 26.65 -7.01
CA ALA A 71 17.34 26.95 -5.74
C ALA A 71 18.43 25.89 -5.51
N THR A 72 19.69 26.35 -5.50
CA THR A 72 20.83 25.51 -5.15
C THR A 72 21.30 25.93 -3.77
N TYR A 73 21.14 25.03 -2.81
CA TYR A 73 21.75 25.12 -1.50
C TYR A 73 22.99 24.23 -1.50
N ASP A 74 23.92 24.44 -0.57
CA ASP A 74 25.11 23.61 -0.46
C ASP A 74 24.69 22.13 -0.31
N GLY A 75 25.00 21.31 -1.31
CA GLY A 75 24.58 19.90 -1.38
C GLY A 75 23.14 19.60 -1.82
N TRP A 76 22.27 20.58 -2.14
CA TRP A 76 20.89 20.32 -2.57
C TRP A 76 20.46 21.16 -3.77
N CYS A 77 20.08 20.50 -4.87
CA CYS A 77 19.58 21.15 -6.08
C CYS A 77 18.13 20.74 -6.35
N ARG A 78 17.28 21.70 -6.74
CA ARG A 78 15.87 21.45 -7.07
C ARG A 78 15.53 21.97 -8.48
N PRO A 79 15.73 21.16 -9.53
CA PRO A 79 15.34 21.52 -10.89
C PRO A 79 13.81 21.67 -11.01
N LYS A 80 13.38 22.58 -11.88
CA LYS A 80 11.96 22.87 -12.14
C LYS A 80 11.43 22.27 -13.43
N SER A 81 12.31 21.72 -14.27
CA SER A 81 11.94 21.05 -15.52
C SER A 81 12.88 19.88 -15.81
N ILE A 82 12.44 18.99 -16.72
CA ILE A 82 13.30 17.92 -17.22
C ILE A 82 14.54 18.48 -17.94
N GLN A 83 14.42 19.64 -18.59
CA GLN A 83 15.56 20.28 -19.26
C GLN A 83 16.62 20.77 -18.26
N GLU A 84 16.19 21.40 -17.16
CA GLU A 84 17.12 21.81 -16.09
C GLU A 84 17.82 20.60 -15.46
N LEU A 85 17.08 19.51 -15.22
CA LEU A 85 17.65 18.27 -14.70
C LEU A 85 18.74 17.71 -15.63
N ARG A 86 18.51 17.73 -16.95
CA ARG A 86 19.51 17.30 -17.94
C ARG A 86 20.75 18.18 -17.93
N ASN A 87 20.56 19.51 -17.93
CA ASN A 87 21.68 20.45 -17.85
C ASN A 87 22.52 20.22 -16.58
N LEU A 88 21.88 19.83 -15.47
CA LEU A 88 22.56 19.50 -14.23
C LEU A 88 23.41 18.22 -14.36
N PHE A 89 22.89 17.18 -15.03
CA PHE A 89 23.64 15.94 -15.30
C PHE A 89 24.85 16.13 -16.21
N ASP A 90 24.86 17.17 -17.04
CA ASP A 90 25.97 17.52 -17.94
C ASP A 90 26.95 18.52 -17.31
N SER A 91 26.63 19.04 -16.12
CA SER A 91 27.46 20.01 -15.40
C SER A 91 28.49 19.34 -14.50
N ASN A 92 29.58 20.06 -14.19
CA ASN A 92 30.60 19.63 -13.22
C ASN A 92 30.07 19.48 -11.78
N TRP A 93 28.83 19.88 -11.52
CA TRP A 93 28.20 19.68 -10.22
C TRP A 93 27.87 18.20 -9.99
N PHE A 94 27.50 17.48 -11.05
CA PHE A 94 27.03 16.10 -10.97
C PHE A 94 28.19 15.11 -10.97
N ASP A 95 28.21 14.25 -9.96
CA ASP A 95 29.09 13.09 -9.86
C ASP A 95 28.25 11.89 -9.41
N GLU A 96 28.26 10.83 -10.21
CA GLU A 96 27.42 9.64 -10.02
C GLU A 96 27.66 8.92 -8.70
N ASN A 97 28.84 9.11 -8.09
CA ASN A 97 29.22 8.47 -6.83
C ASN A 97 28.81 9.28 -5.59
N SER A 98 28.58 10.58 -5.73
CA SER A 98 28.28 11.50 -4.62
C SER A 98 26.89 12.12 -4.68
N VAL A 99 26.15 11.93 -5.79
CA VAL A 99 24.82 12.50 -6.02
C VAL A 99 23.71 11.45 -5.93
N LYS A 100 22.64 11.79 -5.22
CA LYS A 100 21.38 11.03 -5.19
C LYS A 100 20.23 11.82 -5.78
N ILE A 101 19.46 11.19 -6.66
CA ILE A 101 18.15 11.71 -7.07
C ILE A 101 17.12 11.32 -6.02
N VAL A 102 16.38 12.31 -5.53
CA VAL A 102 15.35 12.15 -4.51
C VAL A 102 14.06 12.82 -4.93
N ALA A 103 12.94 12.25 -4.51
CA ALA A 103 11.66 12.95 -4.50
C ALA A 103 11.18 13.19 -3.06
N SER A 104 11.28 12.17 -2.20
CA SER A 104 10.76 12.25 -0.83
C SER A 104 11.56 11.44 0.19
N ASN A 105 12.69 10.89 -0.25
CA ASN A 105 13.69 10.13 0.51
C ASN A 105 13.21 9.05 1.49
N THR A 106 11.97 8.54 1.36
CA THR A 106 11.45 7.48 2.24
C THR A 106 12.22 6.16 2.12
N GLY A 107 12.86 5.91 0.97
CA GLY A 107 13.73 4.75 0.75
C GLY A 107 14.97 4.71 1.65
N ALA A 108 15.47 5.85 2.10
CA ALA A 108 16.57 5.91 3.07
C ALA A 108 16.22 5.26 4.41
N GLY A 109 14.94 5.25 4.78
CA GLY A 109 14.47 4.55 5.98
C GLY A 109 14.53 3.03 5.86
N VAL A 110 14.58 2.49 4.63
CA VAL A 110 14.67 1.06 4.32
C VAL A 110 16.13 0.63 4.22
N TYR A 111 16.94 1.37 3.45
CA TYR A 111 18.36 1.09 3.22
C TYR A 111 19.25 2.17 3.85
N LYS A 112 19.23 2.25 5.18
CA LYS A 112 19.89 3.32 5.95
C LYS A 112 21.39 3.38 5.70
N ASP A 113 22.03 2.21 5.59
CA ASP A 113 23.48 2.09 5.41
C ASP A 113 23.94 2.42 3.98
N GLN A 114 23.00 2.67 3.06
CA GLN A 114 23.26 2.98 1.65
C GLN A 114 23.00 4.46 1.30
N ASP A 115 22.55 5.30 2.26
CA ASP A 115 22.28 6.73 2.02
C ASP A 115 23.49 7.61 2.36
N LEU A 116 24.65 7.32 1.74
CA LEU A 116 25.94 7.99 1.99
C LEU A 116 26.28 8.99 0.87
N TYR A 117 25.35 9.89 0.55
CA TYR A 117 25.51 10.87 -0.52
C TYR A 117 25.80 12.26 0.01
N GLU A 118 26.68 13.00 -0.67
CA GLU A 118 27.04 14.38 -0.31
C GLU A 118 26.07 15.39 -0.92
N LYS A 119 25.46 15.02 -2.05
CA LYS A 119 24.64 15.90 -2.86
C LYS A 119 23.31 15.24 -3.24
N TYR A 120 22.26 16.06 -3.32
CA TYR A 120 20.90 15.61 -3.60
C TYR A 120 20.26 16.44 -4.71
N ILE A 121 19.56 15.76 -5.62
CA ILE A 121 18.74 16.36 -6.66
C ILE A 121 17.28 16.06 -6.35
N ASP A 122 16.52 17.07 -5.93
CA ASP A 122 15.09 16.96 -5.67
C ASP A 122 14.27 17.16 -6.93
N ILE A 123 13.73 16.06 -7.45
CA ILE A 123 12.90 16.04 -8.66
C ILE A 123 11.40 16.22 -8.37
N LYS A 124 10.98 16.36 -7.11
CA LYS A 124 9.56 16.53 -6.76
C LYS A 124 8.97 17.83 -7.30
N GLY A 125 9.82 18.82 -7.56
CA GLY A 125 9.42 20.12 -8.11
C GLY A 125 9.12 20.10 -9.62
N ILE A 126 9.41 19.02 -10.34
CA ILE A 126 9.22 18.92 -11.80
C ILE A 126 7.75 18.58 -12.09
N PRO A 127 6.95 19.48 -12.69
CA PRO A 127 5.53 19.27 -12.91
C PRO A 127 5.23 18.05 -13.78
N GLU A 128 6.05 17.78 -14.80
CA GLU A 128 5.91 16.67 -15.74
C GLU A 128 5.93 15.31 -15.02
N LEU A 129 6.63 15.20 -13.90
CA LEU A 129 6.70 13.97 -13.09
C LEU A 129 5.51 13.79 -12.15
N SER A 130 4.63 14.78 -12.02
CA SER A 130 3.47 14.75 -11.12
C SER A 130 2.13 14.68 -11.87
N VAL A 131 2.17 14.55 -13.20
CA VAL A 131 0.98 14.49 -14.06
C VAL A 131 0.25 13.15 -13.89
N ILE A 132 -1.08 13.21 -13.95
CA ILE A 132 -1.94 12.02 -13.98
C ILE A 132 -2.89 12.18 -15.16
N ASN A 133 -2.80 11.28 -16.13
CA ASN A 133 -3.64 11.29 -17.32
C ASN A 133 -4.51 10.02 -17.36
N ARG A 134 -5.83 10.21 -17.38
CA ARG A 134 -6.80 9.11 -17.56
C ARG A 134 -7.22 9.04 -19.01
N SER A 135 -7.26 7.84 -19.57
CA SER A 135 -7.76 7.56 -20.91
C SER A 135 -8.63 6.31 -20.90
N ASN A 136 -9.31 6.02 -22.02
CA ASN A 136 -10.04 4.77 -22.21
C ASN A 136 -9.13 3.52 -22.25
N LYS A 137 -7.81 3.69 -22.42
CA LYS A 137 -6.85 2.58 -22.44
C LYS A 137 -6.31 2.25 -21.05
N GLY A 138 -6.43 3.17 -20.09
CA GLY A 138 -5.75 3.08 -18.81
C GLY A 138 -5.36 4.43 -18.22
N VAL A 139 -4.57 4.36 -17.16
CA VAL A 139 -4.12 5.52 -16.38
C VAL A 139 -2.60 5.65 -16.49
N GLU A 140 -2.13 6.80 -16.93
CA GLU A 140 -0.73 7.19 -16.87
C GLU A 140 -0.47 8.04 -15.62
N ILE A 141 0.54 7.65 -14.84
CA ILE A 141 0.89 8.24 -13.56
C ILE A 141 2.36 8.68 -13.60
N GLY A 142 2.62 9.95 -13.34
CA GLY A 142 3.96 10.49 -13.20
C GLY A 142 4.73 9.89 -12.02
N ALA A 143 6.05 9.74 -12.17
CA ALA A 143 6.90 9.07 -11.19
C ALA A 143 6.95 9.74 -9.80
N ALA A 144 6.71 11.05 -9.72
CA ALA A 144 6.68 11.83 -8.49
C ALA A 144 5.31 11.85 -7.80
N VAL A 145 4.28 11.23 -8.38
CA VAL A 145 2.96 11.09 -7.75
C VAL A 145 3.07 10.23 -6.49
N SER A 146 2.46 10.71 -5.40
CA SER A 146 2.46 9.98 -4.13
C SER A 146 1.64 8.69 -4.20
N ILE A 147 2.00 7.70 -3.40
CA ILE A 147 1.26 6.43 -3.34
C ILE A 147 -0.20 6.69 -2.93
N SER A 148 -0.45 7.60 -1.98
CA SER A 148 -1.81 7.99 -1.59
C SER A 148 -2.61 8.54 -2.77
N LYS A 149 -2.01 9.40 -3.60
CA LYS A 149 -2.70 9.96 -4.75
C LYS A 149 -2.96 8.90 -5.83
N ALA A 150 -2.04 7.97 -6.02
CA ALA A 150 -2.26 6.82 -6.90
C ALA A 150 -3.44 5.94 -6.41
N ILE A 151 -3.53 5.68 -5.08
CA ILE A 151 -4.66 4.94 -4.49
C ILE A 151 -5.98 5.64 -4.76
N GLU A 152 -6.07 6.96 -4.54
CA GLU A 152 -7.28 7.74 -4.85
C GLU A 152 -7.67 7.56 -6.33
N VAL A 153 -6.68 7.66 -7.23
CA VAL A 153 -6.93 7.57 -8.66
C VAL A 153 -7.49 6.22 -9.09
N PHE A 154 -7.00 5.13 -8.49
CA PHE A 154 -7.48 3.78 -8.76
C PHE A 154 -8.79 3.43 -8.04
N SER A 155 -9.10 4.09 -6.92
CA SER A 155 -10.30 3.81 -6.13
C SER A 155 -11.60 4.13 -6.89
N ASP A 156 -11.55 5.11 -7.79
CA ASP A 156 -12.69 5.51 -8.64
C ASP A 156 -12.79 4.72 -9.96
N GLY A 157 -12.00 3.64 -10.10
CA GLY A 157 -11.80 2.93 -11.36
C GLY A 157 -12.60 1.63 -11.55
N THR A 158 -12.20 0.84 -12.54
CA THR A 158 -12.72 -0.51 -12.81
C THR A 158 -12.46 -1.47 -11.65
N PRO A 159 -13.10 -2.66 -11.60
CA PRO A 159 -12.86 -3.63 -10.54
C PRO A 159 -11.39 -3.96 -10.32
N VAL A 160 -10.60 -4.05 -11.40
CA VAL A 160 -9.15 -4.24 -11.35
C VAL A 160 -8.47 -3.07 -10.64
N PHE A 161 -8.77 -1.82 -11.04
CA PHE A 161 -8.22 -0.63 -10.37
C PHE A 161 -8.60 -0.56 -8.89
N ARG A 162 -9.85 -0.88 -8.51
CA ARG A 162 -10.24 -0.91 -7.09
C ARG A 162 -9.46 -1.96 -6.29
N LYS A 163 -9.18 -3.13 -6.87
CA LYS A 163 -8.32 -4.15 -6.25
C LYS A 163 -6.87 -3.67 -6.13
N ILE A 164 -6.34 -2.96 -7.12
CA ILE A 164 -5.02 -2.29 -7.04
C ILE A 164 -5.02 -1.32 -5.85
N ALA A 165 -5.99 -0.40 -5.78
CA ALA A 165 -6.12 0.56 -4.68
C ALA A 165 -6.17 -0.12 -3.31
N GLY A 166 -6.98 -1.19 -3.18
CA GLY A 166 -7.10 -1.97 -1.96
C GLY A 166 -5.82 -2.70 -1.55
N HIS A 167 -4.97 -3.11 -2.50
CA HIS A 167 -3.67 -3.68 -2.18
C HIS A 167 -2.66 -2.59 -1.76
N LEU A 168 -2.61 -1.49 -2.51
CA LEU A 168 -1.71 -0.36 -2.24
C LEU A 168 -1.99 0.32 -0.89
N SER A 169 -3.24 0.29 -0.41
CA SER A 169 -3.60 0.82 0.92
C SER A 169 -2.93 0.08 2.09
N LYS A 170 -2.47 -1.15 1.85
CA LYS A 170 -1.73 -1.99 2.82
C LYS A 170 -0.22 -1.70 2.82
N VAL A 171 0.26 -0.86 1.88
CA VAL A 171 1.66 -0.45 1.79
C VAL A 171 1.95 0.63 2.81
N ALA A 172 2.89 0.35 3.72
CA ALA A 172 3.36 1.30 4.74
C ALA A 172 2.22 1.99 5.52
N SER A 173 2.51 3.13 6.14
CA SER A 173 1.54 3.93 6.88
C SER A 173 0.98 5.04 5.99
N PRO A 174 -0.17 5.65 6.33
CA PRO A 174 -0.68 6.82 5.62
C PRO A 174 0.37 7.95 5.50
N PHE A 175 1.16 8.19 6.55
CA PHE A 175 2.24 9.18 6.53
C PHE A 175 3.28 8.89 5.44
N ILE A 176 3.73 7.63 5.36
CA ILE A 176 4.67 7.23 4.32
C ILE A 176 4.02 7.33 2.94
N ARG A 177 2.78 6.88 2.75
CA ARG A 177 2.10 6.92 1.44
C ARG A 177 1.84 8.34 0.94
N ASN A 178 1.61 9.29 1.83
CA ASN A 178 1.41 10.70 1.48
C ASN A 178 2.67 11.36 0.92
N THR A 179 3.85 10.80 1.20
CA THR A 179 5.14 11.39 0.83
C THR A 179 5.90 10.52 -0.17
N ALA A 180 5.96 9.20 0.03
CA ALA A 180 6.57 8.25 -0.87
C ALA A 180 5.90 8.28 -2.24
N THR A 181 6.70 8.21 -3.30
CA THR A 181 6.22 8.26 -4.69
C THR A 181 6.14 6.86 -5.28
N ILE A 182 5.21 6.67 -6.22
CA ILE A 182 5.06 5.40 -6.93
C ILE A 182 6.31 5.09 -7.75
N GLY A 183 6.90 6.10 -8.41
CA GLY A 183 8.11 5.92 -9.20
C GLY A 183 9.35 5.65 -8.37
N GLY A 184 9.46 6.25 -7.18
CA GLY A 184 10.53 5.93 -6.24
C GLY A 184 10.48 4.48 -5.78
N ASN A 185 9.28 3.92 -5.59
CA ASN A 185 9.10 2.51 -5.26
C ASN A 185 9.52 1.57 -6.41
N VAL A 186 9.14 1.91 -7.65
CA VAL A 186 9.52 1.16 -8.85
C VAL A 186 11.04 1.17 -9.06
N ILE A 187 11.67 2.36 -9.04
CA ILE A 187 13.13 2.50 -9.18
C ILE A 187 13.88 1.76 -8.06
N MET A 188 13.39 1.84 -6.83
CA MET A 188 14.01 1.14 -5.71
C MET A 188 13.94 -0.39 -5.88
N SER A 189 12.88 -0.92 -6.49
CA SER A 189 12.75 -2.35 -6.80
C SER A 189 13.62 -2.80 -7.96
N GLN A 190 13.93 -1.91 -8.90
CA GLN A 190 14.80 -2.22 -10.03
C GLN A 190 16.29 -2.14 -9.66
N ARG A 191 16.65 -1.22 -8.75
CA ARG A 191 18.06 -1.00 -8.36
C ARG A 191 18.51 -1.84 -7.17
N LEU A 192 17.60 -2.21 -6.28
CA LEU A 192 17.90 -2.86 -5.00
C LEU A 192 16.96 -4.05 -4.78
N PRO A 193 17.38 -5.06 -3.99
CA PRO A 193 16.54 -6.22 -3.67
C PRO A 193 15.38 -5.85 -2.73
N PHE A 194 14.35 -5.19 -3.28
CA PHE A 194 13.24 -4.61 -2.53
C PHE A 194 11.94 -5.39 -2.71
N ALA A 195 11.40 -5.88 -1.60
CA ALA A 195 10.12 -6.58 -1.52
C ALA A 195 8.92 -5.63 -1.73
N SER A 196 8.67 -5.25 -2.98
CA SER A 196 7.61 -4.30 -3.33
C SER A 196 6.27 -4.98 -3.63
N ASP A 197 5.23 -4.58 -2.90
CA ASP A 197 3.84 -4.88 -3.25
C ASP A 197 3.38 -4.13 -4.50
N ILE A 198 3.83 -2.88 -4.67
CA ILE A 198 3.42 -2.04 -5.79
C ILE A 198 3.89 -2.64 -7.11
N VAL A 199 5.16 -3.01 -7.20
CA VAL A 199 5.74 -3.59 -8.42
C VAL A 199 5.09 -4.92 -8.75
N THR A 200 4.82 -5.77 -7.74
CA THR A 200 4.14 -7.06 -7.94
C THR A 200 2.75 -6.87 -8.56
N VAL A 201 1.96 -5.92 -8.05
CA VAL A 201 0.63 -5.60 -8.58
C VAL A 201 0.71 -5.01 -9.99
N LEU A 202 1.62 -4.06 -10.22
CA LEU A 202 1.81 -3.42 -11.52
C LEU A 202 2.29 -4.42 -12.59
N LEU A 203 3.11 -5.40 -12.19
CA LEU A 203 3.62 -6.45 -13.07
C LEU A 203 2.48 -7.36 -13.54
N ALA A 204 1.60 -7.78 -12.63
CA ALA A 204 0.47 -8.64 -12.95
C ALA A 204 -0.49 -8.03 -13.97
N VAL A 205 -0.75 -6.72 -13.87
CA VAL A 205 -1.66 -6.02 -14.78
C VAL A 205 -0.99 -5.57 -16.09
N GLY A 206 0.27 -5.94 -16.33
CA GLY A 206 0.97 -5.62 -17.57
C GLY A 206 1.28 -4.13 -17.74
N SER A 207 1.65 -3.46 -16.66
CA SER A 207 2.02 -2.03 -16.71
C SER A 207 3.25 -1.79 -17.58
N THR A 208 3.35 -0.61 -18.17
CA THR A 208 4.56 -0.15 -18.88
C THR A 208 5.16 1.06 -18.17
N VAL A 209 6.46 1.27 -18.38
CA VAL A 209 7.21 2.39 -17.80
C VAL A 209 7.89 3.17 -18.90
N THR A 210 7.87 4.49 -18.78
CA THR A 210 8.65 5.38 -19.64
C THR A 210 9.83 5.92 -18.86
N ILE A 211 11.03 5.60 -19.30
CA ILE A 211 12.28 6.08 -18.70
C ILE A 211 13.01 7.02 -19.65
N GLN A 212 13.70 7.99 -19.07
CA GLN A 212 14.67 8.84 -19.74
C GLN A 212 16.07 8.41 -19.29
N THR A 213 16.85 7.88 -20.22
CA THR A 213 18.29 7.65 -20.03
C THR A 213 19.09 8.88 -20.47
N ALA A 214 20.42 8.87 -20.30
CA ALA A 214 21.27 9.96 -20.79
C ALA A 214 21.14 10.23 -22.30
N SER A 215 20.85 9.20 -23.12
CA SER A 215 20.85 9.30 -24.57
C SER A 215 19.47 9.27 -25.22
N LYS A 216 18.49 8.59 -24.61
CA LYS A 216 17.17 8.35 -25.22
C LYS A 216 16.06 8.13 -24.21
N MET A 217 14.83 8.35 -24.67
CA MET A 217 13.61 7.95 -23.98
C MET A 217 13.22 6.54 -24.43
N LEU A 218 12.83 5.68 -23.49
CA LEU A 218 12.42 4.31 -23.74
C LEU A 218 11.07 4.06 -23.07
N CYS A 219 10.19 3.35 -23.77
CA CYS A 219 8.99 2.77 -23.18
C CYS A 219 9.18 1.25 -23.16
N LEU A 220 9.07 0.66 -21.98
CA LEU A 220 9.33 -0.76 -21.71
C LEU A 220 8.14 -1.33 -20.96
N THR A 221 7.87 -2.62 -21.13
CA THR A 221 7.04 -3.32 -20.14
C THR A 221 7.73 -3.29 -18.79
N LEU A 222 6.95 -3.33 -17.70
CA LEU A 222 7.53 -3.37 -16.36
C LEU A 222 8.42 -4.61 -16.18
N GLU A 223 8.07 -5.73 -16.81
CA GLU A 223 8.89 -6.95 -16.80
C GLU A 223 10.26 -6.72 -17.44
N GLU A 224 10.30 -6.20 -18.68
CA GLU A 224 11.56 -5.87 -19.36
C GLU A 224 12.39 -4.85 -18.57
N PHE A 225 11.75 -3.88 -17.92
CA PHE A 225 12.45 -2.89 -17.11
C PHE A 225 13.11 -3.50 -15.87
N LEU A 226 12.44 -4.44 -15.20
CA LEU A 226 12.99 -5.12 -14.04
C LEU A 226 14.14 -6.07 -14.40
N GLU A 227 14.09 -6.70 -15.57
CA GLU A 227 15.14 -7.60 -16.09
C GLU A 227 16.39 -6.85 -16.61
N GLN A 228 16.32 -5.54 -16.81
CA GLN A 228 17.49 -4.74 -17.20
C GLN A 228 18.51 -4.64 -16.06
N PRO A 229 19.81 -4.46 -16.39
CA PRO A 229 20.81 -4.11 -15.39
C PRO A 229 20.37 -2.91 -14.54
N PRO A 230 20.78 -2.83 -13.25
CA PRO A 230 20.41 -1.73 -12.37
C PRO A 230 20.58 -0.36 -13.04
N CYS A 231 19.54 0.47 -12.96
CA CYS A 231 19.54 1.80 -13.58
C CYS A 231 20.73 2.63 -13.08
N ASP A 232 21.38 3.31 -14.02
CA ASP A 232 22.44 4.25 -13.69
C ASP A 232 21.92 5.48 -12.93
N ALA A 233 22.84 6.30 -12.42
CA ALA A 233 22.51 7.50 -11.64
C ALA A 233 21.84 8.62 -12.47
N LYS A 234 21.81 8.52 -13.81
CA LYS A 234 21.21 9.51 -14.72
C LYS A 234 19.84 9.07 -15.26
N THR A 235 19.43 7.83 -14.98
CA THR A 235 18.18 7.28 -15.47
C THR A 235 17.01 7.77 -14.63
N ILE A 236 16.04 8.40 -15.28
CA ILE A 236 14.83 8.95 -14.67
C ILE A 236 13.62 8.17 -15.13
N LEU A 237 12.84 7.63 -14.20
CA LEU A 237 11.49 7.18 -14.50
C LEU A 237 10.60 8.40 -14.66
N LEU A 238 9.95 8.53 -15.81
CA LEU A 238 9.03 9.64 -16.12
C LEU A 238 7.61 9.28 -15.72
N THR A 239 7.08 8.19 -16.28
CA THR A 239 5.69 7.77 -16.11
C THR A 239 5.57 6.26 -16.00
N ILE A 240 4.48 5.83 -15.35
CA ILE A 240 4.01 4.45 -15.27
C ILE A 240 2.62 4.43 -15.88
N PHE A 241 2.40 3.61 -16.89
CA PHE A 241 1.08 3.40 -17.48
C PHE A 241 0.49 2.08 -17.00
N VAL A 242 -0.72 2.15 -16.44
CA VAL A 242 -1.48 1.00 -15.96
C VAL A 242 -2.69 0.81 -16.88
N PRO A 243 -2.76 -0.30 -17.64
CA PRO A 243 -3.84 -0.53 -18.59
C PRO A 243 -5.17 -0.75 -17.87
N ASP A 244 -6.25 -0.31 -18.50
CA ASP A 244 -7.61 -0.65 -18.07
C ASP A 244 -8.01 -1.99 -18.70
N TRP A 245 -8.37 -2.94 -17.84
CA TRP A 245 -8.80 -4.28 -18.22
C TRP A 245 -10.32 -4.41 -18.34
N GLY A 246 -11.07 -3.32 -18.08
CA GLY A 246 -12.52 -3.33 -18.13
C GLY A 246 -13.14 -4.17 -17.00
N SER A 247 -14.41 -4.56 -17.19
CA SER A 247 -15.19 -5.34 -16.21
C SER A 247 -15.48 -6.77 -16.63
N ASP A 248 -15.37 -7.07 -17.92
CA ASP A 248 -15.95 -8.29 -18.48
C ASP A 248 -14.86 -9.36 -18.62
N SER A 249 -15.16 -10.58 -18.14
CA SER A 249 -14.32 -11.75 -18.35
C SER A 249 -12.88 -11.64 -17.81
N VAL A 250 -12.61 -10.70 -16.90
CA VAL A 250 -11.31 -10.52 -16.23
C VAL A 250 -11.47 -10.73 -14.73
N ILE A 251 -10.63 -11.59 -14.18
CA ILE A 251 -10.55 -11.88 -12.75
C ILE A 251 -9.16 -11.46 -12.27
N PHE A 252 -9.13 -10.55 -11.31
CA PHE A 252 -7.89 -10.02 -10.74
C PHE A 252 -7.90 -10.15 -9.23
N GLU A 253 -6.98 -10.94 -8.70
CA GLU A 253 -6.84 -11.16 -7.27
C GLU A 253 -5.41 -10.88 -6.80
N THR A 254 -5.31 -10.32 -5.59
CA THR A 254 -4.01 -10.01 -4.98
C THR A 254 -3.94 -10.61 -3.59
N SER A 255 -2.78 -11.15 -3.24
CA SER A 255 -2.55 -11.81 -1.96
C SER A 255 -1.26 -11.31 -1.32
N ARG A 256 -1.24 -11.29 0.01
CA ARG A 256 -0.09 -10.81 0.78
C ARG A 256 -0.03 -11.54 2.13
N ALA A 257 1.10 -12.17 2.40
CA ALA A 257 1.42 -12.68 3.73
C ALA A 257 2.49 -11.78 4.36
N ALA A 258 2.21 -11.22 5.53
CA ALA A 258 3.12 -10.36 6.26
C ALA A 258 2.97 -10.58 7.77
N PRO A 259 3.99 -10.23 8.60
CA PRO A 259 3.86 -10.27 10.05
C PRO A 259 2.67 -9.45 10.58
N ARG A 260 2.30 -8.39 9.84
CA ARG A 260 1.12 -7.56 10.08
C ARG A 260 0.31 -7.50 8.78
N PRO A 261 -0.77 -8.30 8.65
CA PRO A 261 -1.47 -8.47 7.36
C PRO A 261 -2.16 -7.19 6.89
N PHE A 262 -2.58 -6.32 7.82
CA PHE A 262 -3.23 -5.03 7.52
C PHE A 262 -2.24 -3.87 7.25
N GLY A 263 -0.96 -4.16 7.02
CA GLY A 263 0.03 -3.19 6.57
C GLY A 263 1.11 -2.85 7.60
N ASN A 264 1.90 -1.80 7.31
CA ASN A 264 3.06 -1.39 8.13
C ASN A 264 4.11 -2.48 8.38
N ALA A 265 4.18 -3.52 7.53
CA ALA A 265 5.21 -4.54 7.54
C ALA A 265 5.55 -4.92 6.10
N VAL A 266 6.80 -5.34 5.88
CA VAL A 266 7.21 -5.98 4.63
C VAL A 266 6.60 -7.37 4.56
N SER A 267 6.18 -7.80 3.38
CA SER A 267 5.63 -9.13 3.14
C SER A 267 6.70 -10.21 3.17
N TYR A 268 6.31 -11.42 3.58
CA TYR A 268 7.08 -12.64 3.34
C TYR A 268 6.93 -13.10 1.90
N VAL A 269 5.72 -12.97 1.35
CA VAL A 269 5.37 -13.21 -0.06
C VAL A 269 4.19 -12.30 -0.38
N ASN A 270 4.19 -11.71 -1.57
CA ASN A 270 3.02 -11.10 -2.18
C ASN A 270 2.80 -11.66 -3.58
N SER A 271 1.58 -11.58 -4.06
CA SER A 271 1.23 -11.98 -5.40
C SER A 271 0.08 -11.16 -5.96
N ALA A 272 0.03 -11.09 -7.28
CA ALA A 272 -1.06 -10.51 -8.02
C ALA A 272 -1.28 -11.34 -9.28
N PHE A 273 -2.51 -11.82 -9.45
CA PHE A 273 -2.88 -12.73 -10.53
C PHE A 273 -4.02 -12.14 -11.33
N LEU A 274 -3.84 -12.09 -12.64
CA LEU A 274 -4.84 -11.62 -13.58
C LEU A 274 -5.13 -12.75 -14.56
N ALA A 275 -6.39 -13.16 -14.67
CA ALA A 275 -6.83 -14.14 -15.67
C ALA A 275 -7.93 -13.53 -16.53
N ARG A 276 -7.84 -13.74 -17.83
CA ARG A 276 -8.95 -13.55 -18.75
C ARG A 276 -9.60 -14.91 -18.98
N THR A 277 -10.89 -14.99 -18.76
CA THR A 277 -11.64 -16.25 -18.83
C THR A 277 -12.80 -16.14 -19.81
N SER A 278 -13.03 -17.17 -20.62
CA SER A 278 -14.29 -17.32 -21.35
C SER A 278 -15.10 -18.47 -20.78
N GLY A 279 -16.43 -18.35 -20.87
CA GLY A 279 -17.31 -19.46 -20.55
C GLY A 279 -17.29 -20.48 -21.68
N ASP A 280 -17.02 -21.74 -21.37
CA ASP A 280 -17.29 -22.83 -22.29
C ASP A 280 -18.77 -23.18 -22.24
N ALA A 281 -19.50 -22.84 -23.31
CA ALA A 281 -20.93 -23.10 -23.44
C ALA A 281 -21.29 -24.60 -23.40
N ALA A 282 -20.33 -25.51 -23.60
CA ALA A 282 -20.55 -26.95 -23.60
C ALA A 282 -20.35 -27.64 -22.23
N SER A 283 -19.39 -27.17 -21.42
CA SER A 283 -19.04 -27.79 -20.13
C SER A 283 -19.49 -27.00 -18.90
N GLY A 284 -19.76 -25.69 -19.05
CA GLY A 284 -19.99 -24.79 -17.91
C GLY A 284 -18.72 -24.44 -17.14
N GLU A 285 -17.55 -24.91 -17.58
CA GLU A 285 -16.25 -24.58 -16.98
C GLU A 285 -15.70 -23.27 -17.58
N LEU A 286 -14.96 -22.51 -16.76
CA LEU A 286 -14.24 -21.32 -17.22
C LEU A 286 -12.92 -21.74 -17.89
N LEU A 287 -12.78 -21.39 -19.16
CA LEU A 287 -11.56 -21.55 -19.93
C LEU A 287 -10.62 -20.38 -19.65
N ILE A 288 -9.36 -20.64 -19.31
CA ILE A 288 -8.35 -19.61 -19.10
C ILE A 288 -7.78 -19.20 -20.46
N GLU A 289 -8.17 -18.06 -21.00
CA GLU A 289 -7.69 -17.57 -22.30
C GLU A 289 -6.27 -17.00 -22.20
N ASP A 290 -6.02 -16.26 -21.13
CA ASP A 290 -4.74 -15.64 -20.83
C ASP A 290 -4.62 -15.45 -19.33
N ILE A 291 -3.40 -15.54 -18.81
CA ILE A 291 -3.15 -15.46 -17.37
C ILE A 291 -1.77 -14.87 -17.10
N CYS A 292 -1.70 -14.00 -16.11
CA CYS A 292 -0.48 -13.42 -15.59
C CYS A 292 -0.37 -13.74 -14.09
N LEU A 293 0.72 -14.37 -13.69
CA LEU A 293 0.98 -14.87 -12.35
C LEU A 293 2.23 -14.18 -11.77
N ALA A 294 2.07 -12.98 -11.22
CA ALA A 294 3.18 -12.24 -10.61
C ALA A 294 3.36 -12.61 -9.14
N PHE A 295 4.60 -12.87 -8.75
CA PHE A 295 5.03 -13.14 -7.38
C PHE A 295 6.15 -12.17 -6.99
N GLY A 296 6.15 -11.73 -5.74
CA GLY A 296 7.22 -10.92 -5.19
C GLY A 296 7.52 -11.26 -3.74
N ALA A 297 8.56 -10.61 -3.22
CA ALA A 297 9.03 -10.74 -1.84
C ALA A 297 9.42 -12.16 -1.38
N TYR A 298 9.37 -13.19 -2.22
CA TYR A 298 9.61 -14.58 -1.81
C TYR A 298 11.10 -14.96 -1.65
N GLY A 299 12.01 -13.98 -1.66
CA GLY A 299 13.46 -14.19 -1.56
C GLY A 299 14.21 -13.96 -2.87
N VAL A 300 13.71 -13.07 -3.73
CA VAL A 300 14.33 -12.67 -5.00
C VAL A 300 14.50 -11.16 -5.04
N ASP A 301 15.32 -10.66 -5.96
CA ASP A 301 15.68 -9.24 -6.06
C ASP A 301 14.47 -8.36 -6.39
N HIS A 302 13.62 -8.80 -7.31
CA HIS A 302 12.39 -8.10 -7.69
C HIS A 302 11.25 -9.08 -7.99
N ALA A 303 10.04 -8.56 -8.17
CA ALA A 303 8.89 -9.37 -8.55
C ALA A 303 9.10 -10.01 -9.93
N THR A 304 8.63 -11.23 -10.10
CA THR A 304 8.77 -12.03 -11.33
C THR A 304 7.47 -12.72 -11.68
N ARG A 305 7.36 -13.18 -12.94
CA ARG A 305 6.21 -13.95 -13.42
C ARG A 305 6.52 -15.43 -13.48
N ALA A 306 5.54 -16.25 -13.11
CA ALA A 306 5.63 -17.70 -13.25
C ALA A 306 5.29 -18.15 -14.68
N ARG A 307 6.04 -17.68 -15.69
CA ARG A 307 5.74 -17.88 -17.13
C ARG A 307 5.50 -19.34 -17.52
N LYS A 308 6.29 -20.27 -16.99
CA LYS A 308 6.09 -21.72 -17.24
C LYS A 308 4.70 -22.21 -16.80
N VAL A 309 4.19 -21.69 -15.69
CA VAL A 309 2.86 -22.02 -15.17
C VAL A 309 1.77 -21.31 -15.98
N GLU A 310 2.00 -20.05 -16.37
CA GLU A 310 1.09 -19.30 -17.23
C GLU A 310 0.88 -20.00 -18.59
N GLU A 311 1.97 -20.41 -19.24
CA GLU A 311 1.95 -21.16 -20.51
C GLU A 311 1.22 -22.50 -20.37
N PHE A 312 1.40 -23.19 -19.25
CA PHE A 312 0.71 -24.44 -18.96
C PHE A 312 -0.81 -24.26 -18.80
N LEU A 313 -1.24 -23.17 -18.15
CA LEU A 313 -2.65 -22.89 -17.84
C LEU A 313 -3.41 -22.32 -19.04
N LYS A 314 -2.72 -21.68 -19.97
CA LYS A 314 -3.32 -21.05 -21.15
C LYS A 314 -4.09 -22.08 -21.99
N GLY A 315 -5.36 -21.78 -22.26
CA GLY A 315 -6.28 -22.63 -23.02
C GLY A 315 -6.79 -23.85 -22.25
N LYS A 316 -6.59 -23.94 -20.93
CA LYS A 316 -7.12 -25.03 -20.10
C LYS A 316 -8.30 -24.59 -19.23
N PRO A 317 -9.22 -25.51 -18.91
CA PRO A 317 -10.26 -25.24 -17.92
C PRO A 317 -9.64 -25.19 -16.51
N ALA A 318 -10.25 -24.40 -15.63
CA ALA A 318 -9.90 -24.36 -14.20
C ALA A 318 -10.41 -25.61 -13.44
N SER A 319 -10.02 -26.82 -13.86
CA SER A 319 -10.44 -28.08 -13.25
C SER A 319 -9.44 -28.59 -12.20
N ALA A 320 -9.92 -29.41 -11.26
CA ALA A 320 -9.09 -29.99 -10.19
C ALA A 320 -7.76 -30.63 -10.66
N PRO A 321 -7.70 -31.46 -11.73
CA PRO A 321 -6.43 -32.02 -12.19
C PRO A 321 -5.47 -30.95 -12.73
N VAL A 322 -5.98 -29.93 -13.43
CA VAL A 322 -5.18 -28.81 -13.96
C VAL A 322 -4.60 -27.97 -12.81
N ILE A 323 -5.40 -27.72 -11.76
CA ILE A 323 -4.97 -26.99 -10.57
C ILE A 323 -3.83 -27.74 -9.86
N LEU A 324 -3.97 -29.06 -9.69
CA LEU A 324 -2.94 -29.89 -9.04
C LEU A 324 -1.61 -29.83 -9.80
N GLU A 325 -1.66 -29.98 -11.12
CA GLU A 325 -0.46 -29.95 -11.97
C GLU A 325 0.18 -28.55 -11.99
N ALA A 326 -0.62 -27.47 -12.07
CA ALA A 326 -0.11 -26.10 -11.99
C ALA A 326 0.59 -25.79 -10.66
N VAL A 327 0.03 -26.28 -9.54
CA VAL A 327 0.64 -26.15 -8.22
C VAL A 327 1.95 -26.93 -8.09
N GLN A 328 2.03 -28.13 -8.68
CA GLN A 328 3.27 -28.91 -8.71
C GLN A 328 4.34 -28.18 -9.52
N LEU A 329 3.98 -27.69 -10.71
CA LEU A 329 4.89 -26.94 -11.57
C LEU A 329 5.39 -25.65 -10.91
N LEU A 330 4.53 -24.96 -10.14
CA LEU A 330 4.93 -23.74 -9.43
C LEU A 330 6.05 -23.98 -8.41
N LYS A 331 6.09 -25.15 -7.76
CA LYS A 331 7.14 -25.47 -6.77
C LYS A 331 8.54 -25.47 -7.39
N ASP A 332 8.65 -25.83 -8.66
CA ASP A 332 9.92 -25.83 -9.39
C ASP A 332 10.29 -24.43 -9.91
N VAL A 333 9.32 -23.52 -10.00
CA VAL A 333 9.50 -22.14 -10.48
C VAL A 333 9.84 -21.18 -9.35
N ILE A 334 9.19 -21.32 -8.19
CA ILE A 334 9.41 -20.45 -7.03
C ILE A 334 10.60 -20.98 -6.23
N SER A 335 11.78 -20.44 -6.55
CA SER A 335 13.04 -20.77 -5.88
C SER A 335 13.60 -19.53 -5.17
N PRO A 336 13.44 -19.41 -3.84
CA PRO A 336 14.08 -18.34 -3.06
C PRO A 336 15.61 -18.40 -3.14
N SER A 337 16.27 -17.24 -3.17
CA SER A 337 17.73 -17.14 -3.11
C SER A 337 18.30 -17.69 -1.80
N GLU A 338 19.55 -18.18 -1.87
CA GLU A 338 20.28 -18.66 -0.69
C GLU A 338 20.34 -17.58 0.41
N GLY A 339 20.15 -18.01 1.66
CA GLY A 339 20.09 -17.08 2.81
C GLY A 339 18.72 -16.44 3.06
N THR A 340 17.71 -16.70 2.20
CA THR A 340 16.34 -16.24 2.45
C THR A 340 15.79 -16.84 3.74
N THR A 341 15.19 -16.01 4.59
CA THR A 341 14.53 -16.48 5.83
C THR A 341 13.23 -17.21 5.53
N HIS A 342 13.03 -18.38 6.15
CA HIS A 342 11.83 -19.22 5.98
C HIS A 342 11.50 -19.59 4.52
N PRO A 343 12.44 -20.16 3.74
CA PRO A 343 12.23 -20.39 2.30
C PRO A 343 11.09 -21.37 2.04
N GLU A 344 10.99 -22.47 2.79
CA GLU A 344 9.92 -23.46 2.67
C GLU A 344 8.53 -22.86 2.92
N TYR A 345 8.42 -21.98 3.92
CA TYR A 345 7.18 -21.27 4.21
C TYR A 345 6.78 -20.33 3.06
N ARG A 346 7.75 -19.63 2.46
CA ARG A 346 7.50 -18.74 1.31
C ARG A 346 7.04 -19.52 0.08
N VAL A 347 7.67 -20.66 -0.22
CA VAL A 347 7.24 -21.55 -1.31
C VAL A 347 5.81 -22.07 -1.05
N SER A 348 5.53 -22.52 0.18
CA SER A 348 4.20 -22.98 0.56
C SER A 348 3.14 -21.88 0.39
N LEU A 349 3.44 -20.64 0.80
CA LEU A 349 2.53 -19.50 0.63
C LEU A 349 2.25 -19.20 -0.85
N ALA A 350 3.28 -19.18 -1.70
CA ALA A 350 3.10 -18.95 -3.13
C ALA A 350 2.17 -20.00 -3.76
N VAL A 351 2.36 -21.27 -3.40
CA VAL A 351 1.47 -22.37 -3.78
C VAL A 351 0.05 -22.18 -3.27
N SER A 352 -0.13 -21.81 -2.00
CA SER A 352 -1.46 -21.57 -1.42
C SER A 352 -2.19 -20.42 -2.10
N PHE A 353 -1.47 -19.35 -2.48
CA PHE A 353 -2.05 -18.24 -3.23
C PHE A 353 -2.53 -18.70 -4.62
N LEU A 354 -1.69 -19.43 -5.37
CA LEU A 354 -2.09 -19.93 -6.69
C LEU A 354 -3.29 -20.88 -6.59
N PHE A 355 -3.26 -21.82 -5.63
CA PHE A 355 -4.35 -22.74 -5.40
C PHE A 355 -5.67 -22.01 -5.09
N SER A 356 -5.63 -21.03 -4.20
CA SER A 356 -6.82 -20.27 -3.81
C SER A 356 -7.41 -19.51 -5.00
N PHE A 357 -6.54 -18.90 -5.83
CA PHE A 357 -6.95 -18.18 -7.03
C PHE A 357 -7.59 -19.11 -8.06
N LEU A 358 -6.93 -20.19 -8.46
CA LEU A 358 -7.48 -21.10 -9.47
C LEU A 358 -8.74 -21.82 -8.96
N SER A 359 -8.81 -22.11 -7.66
CA SER A 359 -10.03 -22.66 -7.07
C SER A 359 -11.21 -21.70 -7.19
N SER A 360 -10.99 -20.39 -7.01
CA SER A 360 -12.05 -19.39 -7.20
C SER A 360 -12.53 -19.30 -8.65
N LEU A 361 -11.69 -19.65 -9.63
CA LEU A 361 -12.09 -19.77 -11.04
C LEU A 361 -12.95 -21.01 -11.27
N SER A 362 -12.67 -22.10 -10.54
CA SER A 362 -13.41 -23.37 -10.65
C SER A 362 -14.80 -23.33 -10.00
N SER A 363 -14.98 -22.51 -8.96
CA SER A 363 -16.13 -22.56 -8.07
C SER A 363 -17.23 -21.53 -8.38
N ASN A 364 -17.33 -21.03 -9.61
CA ASN A 364 -18.41 -20.11 -10.00
C ASN A 364 -19.77 -20.82 -10.22
N LEU A 365 -20.30 -21.40 -9.13
CA LEU A 365 -21.74 -21.49 -8.86
C LEU A 365 -21.98 -20.96 -7.44
N ASN A 366 -22.43 -19.70 -7.36
CA ASN A 366 -23.12 -19.09 -6.21
C ASN A 366 -22.49 -19.30 -4.81
N GLU A 367 -21.47 -18.51 -4.47
CA GLU A 367 -21.36 -17.80 -3.18
C GLU A 367 -20.06 -16.96 -3.15
N PRO A 368 -20.04 -15.76 -2.55
CA PRO A 368 -18.83 -14.98 -2.40
C PRO A 368 -17.89 -15.71 -1.45
N ALA A 369 -16.63 -15.86 -1.86
CA ALA A 369 -15.56 -16.49 -1.10
C ALA A 369 -15.45 -15.90 0.32
N LYS A 370 -16.11 -16.55 1.30
CA LYS A 370 -15.78 -16.39 2.70
C LYS A 370 -14.37 -16.93 2.90
N SER A 371 -13.48 -16.03 3.31
CA SER A 371 -12.13 -16.25 3.80
C SER A 371 -11.87 -17.70 4.24
N ILE A 372 -10.98 -18.40 3.54
CA ILE A 372 -10.36 -19.62 4.07
C ILE A 372 -9.44 -19.16 5.21
N ALA A 373 -10.00 -19.08 6.42
CA ALA A 373 -9.23 -19.06 7.65
C ALA A 373 -8.62 -20.46 7.84
N PRO A 374 -7.34 -20.59 8.22
CA PRO A 374 -6.77 -21.88 8.56
C PRO A 374 -7.51 -22.46 9.77
N ASN A 375 -7.97 -23.70 9.62
CA ASN A 375 -8.87 -24.42 10.51
C ASN A 375 -8.56 -24.31 12.01
N GLY A 376 -9.60 -24.00 12.78
CA GLY A 376 -9.60 -24.05 14.24
C GLY A 376 -10.98 -23.88 14.88
N SER A 377 -12.00 -24.60 14.44
CA SER A 377 -13.01 -25.29 15.29
C SER A 377 -14.30 -25.61 14.53
N CYS A 378 -14.75 -26.86 14.70
CA CYS A 378 -16.10 -27.30 14.37
C CYS A 378 -17.08 -26.76 15.41
N ALA A 379 -18.01 -25.90 15.02
CA ALA A 379 -19.34 -25.82 15.63
C ALA A 379 -20.30 -25.08 14.69
N LYS A 380 -21.48 -25.70 14.49
CA LYS A 380 -22.58 -25.24 13.65
C LYS A 380 -23.19 -23.96 14.20
N SER A 381 -23.24 -22.90 13.39
CA SER A 381 -24.29 -21.88 13.45
C SER A 381 -24.34 -21.14 12.11
N SER A 382 -25.41 -21.38 11.37
CA SER A 382 -25.80 -20.65 10.16
C SER A 382 -25.97 -19.14 10.44
N PRO A 383 -25.44 -18.23 9.60
CA PRO A 383 -25.84 -16.84 9.61
C PRO A 383 -26.68 -16.48 8.38
N GLU A 384 -27.75 -15.72 8.65
CA GLU A 384 -28.67 -15.12 7.71
C GLU A 384 -27.98 -14.16 6.73
N LYS A 385 -28.64 -13.98 5.57
CA LYS A 385 -28.22 -13.15 4.45
C LYS A 385 -28.11 -11.68 4.84
N HIS A 386 -26.91 -11.11 4.70
CA HIS A 386 -26.72 -9.68 4.48
C HIS A 386 -25.75 -9.52 3.30
N ASP A 387 -26.31 -9.15 2.15
CA ASP A 387 -25.58 -8.67 0.97
C ASP A 387 -25.13 -7.23 1.25
N GLU A 388 -23.95 -7.05 1.83
CA GLU A 388 -23.20 -5.81 1.73
C GLU A 388 -21.72 -6.12 1.49
N VAL A 389 -21.15 -5.42 0.51
CA VAL A 389 -19.73 -5.38 0.17
C VAL A 389 -18.93 -5.35 1.48
N ALA A 390 -18.12 -6.38 1.73
CA ALA A 390 -17.32 -6.49 2.93
C ALA A 390 -16.38 -5.27 3.05
N SER A 391 -16.83 -4.26 3.78
CA SER A 391 -15.98 -3.29 4.44
C SER A 391 -15.15 -4.10 5.44
N ASP A 392 -13.84 -4.16 5.22
CA ASP A 392 -12.83 -4.72 6.14
C ASP A 392 -12.79 -4.02 7.53
N GLY A 393 -13.80 -3.21 7.85
CA GLY A 393 -13.97 -2.49 9.11
C GLY A 393 -15.13 -3.03 9.93
N LEU A 394 -15.06 -4.29 10.38
CA LEU A 394 -15.86 -4.65 11.56
C LEU A 394 -15.49 -3.66 12.67
N PRO A 395 -16.45 -2.87 13.21
CA PRO A 395 -16.15 -1.94 14.27
C PRO A 395 -15.53 -2.74 15.41
N ILE A 396 -14.34 -2.32 15.88
CA ILE A 396 -13.73 -2.91 17.06
C ILE A 396 -14.67 -2.60 18.22
N ARG A 397 -15.51 -3.57 18.58
CA ARG A 397 -16.43 -3.49 19.71
C ARG A 397 -15.64 -3.76 20.98
N SER A 398 -15.75 -2.89 21.96
CA SER A 398 -15.06 -3.06 23.23
C SER A 398 -15.99 -2.67 24.37
N ARG A 399 -16.12 -3.57 25.35
CA ARG A 399 -16.93 -3.37 26.54
C ARG A 399 -16.07 -3.62 27.77
N GLN A 400 -16.04 -2.66 28.67
CA GLN A 400 -15.40 -2.80 29.98
C GLN A 400 -16.43 -2.52 31.06
N GLU A 401 -16.66 -3.50 31.93
CA GLU A 401 -17.53 -3.35 33.10
C GLU A 401 -16.67 -3.12 34.34
N LEU A 402 -17.01 -2.10 35.13
CA LEU A 402 -16.32 -1.74 36.36
C LEU A 402 -17.35 -1.58 37.48
N VAL A 403 -17.01 -2.04 38.68
CA VAL A 403 -17.82 -1.86 39.88
C VAL A 403 -17.21 -0.72 40.68
N PHE A 404 -17.98 0.35 40.89
CA PHE A 404 -17.55 1.52 41.64
C PHE A 404 -18.00 1.42 43.09
N ASN A 405 -17.11 1.71 44.03
CA ASN A 405 -17.40 1.89 45.45
C ASN A 405 -17.10 3.34 45.84
N ASP A 406 -17.99 3.95 46.62
CA ASP A 406 -17.87 5.33 47.11
C ASP A 406 -17.40 5.38 48.59
N GLU A 407 -17.10 4.22 49.19
CA GLU A 407 -16.71 4.09 50.61
C GLU A 407 -15.39 4.80 50.98
N TYR A 408 -14.44 4.91 50.03
CA TYR A 408 -13.13 5.53 50.25
C TYR A 408 -12.77 6.48 49.11
N GLU A 409 -13.39 7.67 49.02
CA GLU A 409 -13.10 8.61 47.93
C GLU A 409 -11.65 9.16 47.99
N PRO A 410 -10.86 9.14 46.88
CA PRO A 410 -11.20 8.76 45.49
C PRO A 410 -10.84 7.32 45.07
N VAL A 411 -10.48 6.44 46.01
CA VAL A 411 -10.12 5.04 45.76
C VAL A 411 -11.31 4.28 45.15
N GLY A 412 -11.08 3.57 44.05
CA GLY A 412 -12.13 2.86 43.31
C GLY A 412 -12.85 3.72 42.28
N LYS A 413 -12.63 5.04 42.27
CA LYS A 413 -13.06 5.91 41.17
C LYS A 413 -12.05 5.86 40.02
N PRO A 414 -12.53 5.89 38.78
CA PRO A 414 -11.65 5.78 37.63
C PRO A 414 -11.15 7.17 37.21
N ILE A 415 -10.10 7.62 37.90
CA ILE A 415 -9.54 8.96 37.74
C ILE A 415 -8.63 9.02 36.49
N THR A 416 -8.75 10.10 35.73
CA THR A 416 -7.85 10.39 34.60
C THR A 416 -6.40 10.47 35.08
N LYS A 417 -5.48 9.89 34.32
CA LYS A 417 -4.05 9.95 34.62
C LYS A 417 -3.57 11.40 34.77
N ALA A 418 -2.88 11.69 35.87
CA ALA A 418 -2.23 12.97 36.08
C ALA A 418 -1.27 13.31 34.92
N GLY A 419 -1.37 14.52 34.38
CA GLY A 419 -0.56 14.99 33.26
C GLY A 419 -0.98 14.47 31.88
N ALA A 420 -2.14 13.81 31.73
CA ALA A 420 -2.63 13.35 30.43
C ALA A 420 -2.79 14.51 29.42
N GLU A 421 -3.28 15.67 29.87
CA GLU A 421 -3.42 16.87 29.04
C GLU A 421 -2.06 17.45 28.62
N LEU A 422 -1.07 17.41 29.53
CA LEU A 422 0.31 17.82 29.22
C LEU A 422 0.96 16.89 28.19
N GLN A 423 0.65 15.59 28.26
CA GLN A 423 1.07 14.62 27.26
C GLN A 423 0.41 14.88 25.90
N ALA A 424 -0.90 15.17 25.89
CA ALA A 424 -1.64 15.43 24.66
C ALA A 424 -1.22 16.73 23.96
N SER A 425 -0.85 17.76 24.72
CA SER A 425 -0.39 19.07 24.23
C SER A 425 1.11 19.13 23.89
N GLY A 426 1.89 18.11 24.26
CA GLY A 426 3.34 18.09 24.06
C GLY A 426 4.15 18.96 25.03
N ILE A 427 3.52 19.49 26.09
CA ILE A 427 4.17 20.36 27.10
C ILE A 427 4.89 19.53 28.18
N LEU A 428 4.60 18.23 28.29
CA LEU A 428 5.27 17.37 29.25
C LEU A 428 6.78 17.25 28.97
N LEU A 429 7.60 17.75 29.90
CA LEU A 429 9.04 17.55 29.90
C LEU A 429 9.38 16.09 30.27
N ASN A 430 9.96 15.34 29.33
CA ASN A 430 10.32 13.92 29.52
C ASN A 430 11.53 13.69 30.45
N SER A 431 12.08 14.74 31.09
CA SER A 431 13.32 14.69 31.88
C SER A 431 13.24 13.88 33.20
N TYR A 432 12.11 13.26 33.53
CA TYR A 432 11.91 12.56 34.82
C TYR A 432 11.51 11.07 34.73
N PHE A 433 11.51 10.46 33.54
CA PHE A 433 11.21 9.03 33.39
C PHE A 433 12.35 8.28 32.69
N SER A 434 13.52 8.26 33.32
CA SER A 434 14.41 7.09 33.28
C SER A 434 14.21 6.36 34.60
N ILE A 435 13.41 5.30 34.58
CA ILE A 435 13.41 4.24 35.59
C ILE A 435 13.83 2.97 34.88
#